data_AF-A0AA88IE10-F1
#
_entry.id   AF-A0AA88IE10-F1
#
_cell.length_a   1.000
_cell.length_b   1.000
_cell.length_c   1.000
_cell.angle_alpha   90.00
_cell.angle_beta   90.00
_cell.angle_gamma   90.00
#
_symmetry.space_group_name_H-M   'P 1'
#
loop_
_entity.id
_entity.type
_entity.pdbx_description
1 polymer ?
#
loop_
_entity_poly.entity_id
_entity_poly.type
_entity_poly.pdbx_seq_one_letter_code
_entity_poly.pdbx_strand_id
1 'polypeptide(L)'
;MAPKARTTAWKENRVFFLTPQVMMNDLTSRACPAELIKCLVIDEAHKATGNHAYCQVKISDLALSATPGTDFPTLEAVLGNLRIGHIEVRTETSQDILPYIHGRSVDKIVVKLGKEVEEVKRRFIKV
;
A
#
# COMPACT_ATOMS: atom_id res chain seq x y z
N MET A 1 5.76 -8.52 -21.05
CA MET A 1 7.16 -8.81 -21.47
C MET A 1 7.45 -10.29 -21.27
N ALA A 2 7.94 -10.98 -22.29
CA ALA A 2 8.29 -12.39 -22.20
C ALA A 2 9.44 -12.62 -21.19
N PRO A 3 9.53 -13.79 -20.51
CA PRO A 3 10.53 -14.02 -19.46
C PRO A 3 11.99 -13.73 -19.88
N LYS A 4 12.40 -14.15 -21.09
CA LYS A 4 13.75 -13.87 -21.62
C LYS A 4 14.05 -12.37 -21.77
N ALA A 5 13.07 -11.58 -22.22
CA ALA A 5 13.23 -10.14 -22.33
C ALA A 5 13.36 -9.46 -20.95
N ARG A 6 12.80 -10.07 -19.88
CA ARG A 6 12.96 -9.55 -18.52
C ARG A 6 14.38 -9.70 -17.99
N THR A 7 15.05 -10.82 -18.26
CA THR A 7 16.46 -10.98 -17.88
C THR A 7 17.37 -9.92 -18.51
N THR A 8 17.12 -9.57 -19.78
CA THR A 8 17.83 -8.47 -20.45
C THR A 8 17.49 -7.13 -19.81
N ALA A 9 16.21 -6.85 -19.57
CA ALA A 9 15.77 -5.61 -18.94
C ALA A 9 16.41 -5.39 -17.55
N TRP A 10 16.55 -6.44 -16.74
CA TRP A 10 17.23 -6.41 -15.43
C TRP A 10 18.70 -6.01 -15.51
N LYS A 11 19.37 -6.26 -16.65
CA LYS A 11 20.78 -5.90 -16.88
C LYS A 11 20.95 -4.50 -17.46
N GLU A 12 20.04 -4.08 -18.31
CA GLU A 12 20.15 -2.83 -19.08
C GLU A 12 19.55 -1.62 -18.34
N ASN A 13 18.56 -1.85 -17.48
CA ASN A 13 17.87 -0.78 -16.77
C ASN A 13 18.27 -0.72 -15.29
N ARG A 14 18.07 0.47 -14.71
CA ARG A 14 18.44 0.75 -13.30
C ARG A 14 17.24 0.98 -12.39
N VAL A 15 16.07 1.30 -12.96
CA VAL A 15 14.85 1.61 -12.23
C VAL A 15 13.71 0.81 -12.83
N PHE A 16 12.90 0.21 -11.97
CA PHE A 16 11.83 -0.69 -12.37
C PHE A 16 10.56 -0.38 -11.58
N PHE A 17 9.42 -0.42 -12.27
CA PHE A 17 8.09 -0.43 -11.66
C PHE A 17 7.47 -1.78 -11.98
N LEU A 18 7.17 -2.55 -10.93
CA LEU A 18 6.78 -3.95 -11.04
C LEU A 18 5.55 -4.20 -10.18
N THR A 19 4.72 -5.17 -10.58
CA THR A 19 3.81 -5.78 -9.63
C THR A 19 4.56 -6.76 -8.73
N PRO A 20 4.09 -7.01 -7.50
CA PRO A 20 4.79 -7.87 -6.53
C PRO A 20 4.96 -9.31 -7.03
N GLN A 21 3.96 -9.80 -7.77
CA GLN A 21 3.97 -11.15 -8.37
C GLN A 21 5.06 -11.28 -9.45
N VAL A 22 5.31 -10.22 -10.23
CA VAL A 22 6.39 -10.25 -11.24
C VAL A 22 7.74 -10.32 -10.56
N MET A 23 7.96 -9.51 -9.52
CA MET A 23 9.22 -9.55 -8.76
C MET A 23 9.44 -10.92 -8.12
N MET A 24 8.42 -11.48 -7.46
CA MET A 24 8.50 -12.81 -6.84
C MET A 24 8.85 -13.90 -7.86
N ASN A 25 8.22 -13.88 -9.03
CA ASN A 25 8.49 -14.85 -10.10
C ASN A 25 9.90 -14.69 -10.67
N ASP A 26 10.37 -13.46 -10.85
CA ASP A 26 11.71 -13.18 -11.40
C ASP A 26 12.83 -13.50 -10.40
N LEU A 27 12.59 -13.32 -9.09
CA LEU A 27 13.47 -13.80 -8.04
C LEU A 27 13.53 -15.33 -8.01
N THR A 28 12.37 -15.99 -8.07
CA THR A 28 12.27 -17.47 -8.06
C THR A 28 12.97 -18.10 -9.27
N SER A 29 12.80 -17.50 -10.45
CA SER A 29 13.42 -17.96 -11.70
C SER A 29 14.86 -17.49 -11.90
N ARG A 30 15.42 -16.73 -10.94
CA ARG A 30 16.76 -16.11 -11.02
C ARG A 30 16.97 -15.19 -12.23
N ALA A 31 15.88 -14.65 -12.78
CA ALA A 31 15.95 -13.62 -13.80
C ALA A 31 16.34 -12.26 -13.22
N CYS A 32 15.95 -12.01 -11.96
CA CYS A 32 16.29 -10.82 -11.20
C CYS A 32 17.54 -11.09 -10.33
N PRO A 33 18.64 -10.32 -10.49
CA PRO A 33 19.82 -10.42 -9.64
C PRO A 33 19.58 -9.69 -8.31
N ALA A 34 19.05 -10.40 -7.32
CA ALA A 34 18.62 -9.83 -6.03
C ALA A 34 19.74 -9.07 -5.30
N GLU A 35 20.97 -9.56 -5.39
CA GLU A 35 22.17 -8.97 -4.78
C GLU A 35 22.55 -7.59 -5.36
N LEU A 36 22.08 -7.26 -6.56
CA LEU A 36 22.33 -5.97 -7.20
C LEU A 36 21.29 -4.92 -6.82
N ILE A 37 20.16 -5.32 -6.22
CA ILE A 37 19.12 -4.39 -5.78
C ILE A 37 19.63 -3.59 -4.58
N LYS A 38 19.59 -2.26 -4.71
CA LYS A 38 20.05 -1.32 -3.66
C LYS A 38 18.93 -0.66 -2.89
N CYS A 39 17.75 -0.58 -3.48
CA CYS A 39 16.58 0.01 -2.85
C CYS A 39 15.34 -0.71 -3.35
N LEU A 40 14.51 -1.20 -2.43
CA LEU A 40 13.14 -1.60 -2.74
C LEU A 40 12.15 -0.68 -2.04
N VAL A 41 11.26 -0.09 -2.83
CA VAL A 41 10.13 0.70 -2.36
C VAL A 41 8.86 -0.12 -2.53
N ILE A 42 8.14 -0.35 -1.43
CA ILE A 42 6.85 -1.02 -1.42
C ILE A 42 5.76 0.02 -1.31
N ASP A 43 4.97 0.16 -2.37
CA ASP A 43 3.76 0.97 -2.35
C ASP A 43 2.56 0.17 -1.84
N GLU A 44 1.64 0.85 -1.16
CA GLU A 44 0.50 0.26 -0.46
C GLU A 44 0.91 -0.83 0.54
N ALA A 45 1.90 -0.52 1.38
CA ALA A 45 2.52 -1.45 2.32
C ALA A 45 1.53 -2.13 3.29
N HIS A 46 0.34 -1.55 3.50
CA HIS A 46 -0.74 -2.18 4.27
C HIS A 46 -1.21 -3.53 3.71
N LYS A 47 -0.87 -3.85 2.45
CA LYS A 47 -1.15 -5.15 1.81
C LYS A 47 -0.14 -6.24 2.19
N ALA A 48 0.92 -5.92 2.94
CA ALA A 48 1.94 -6.87 3.37
C ALA A 48 1.47 -7.72 4.56
N THR A 49 0.34 -8.41 4.39
CA THR A 49 -0.27 -9.30 5.38
C THR A 49 -0.50 -10.69 4.77
N GLY A 50 -0.55 -11.72 5.63
CA GLY A 50 -0.78 -13.10 5.21
C GLY A 50 0.23 -13.58 4.15
N ASN A 51 -0.29 -14.21 3.09
CA ASN A 51 0.51 -14.83 2.02
C ASN A 51 0.76 -13.89 0.82
N HIS A 52 0.66 -12.56 1.01
CA HIS A 52 0.90 -11.63 -0.09
C HIS A 52 2.35 -11.71 -0.59
N ALA A 53 2.57 -11.50 -1.89
CA ALA A 53 3.89 -11.58 -2.51
C ALA A 53 4.91 -10.60 -1.90
N TYR A 54 4.44 -9.49 -1.31
CA TYR A 54 5.28 -8.56 -0.55
C TYR A 54 6.01 -9.22 0.62
N CYS A 55 5.35 -10.15 1.34
CA CYS A 55 5.93 -10.83 2.50
C CYS A 55 7.10 -11.75 2.13
N GLN A 56 7.23 -12.11 0.85
CA GLN A 56 8.29 -12.99 0.37
C GLN A 56 9.55 -12.22 -0.05
N VAL A 57 9.46 -10.91 -0.25
CA VAL A 57 10.58 -10.06 -0.64
C VAL A 57 11.20 -9.46 0.63
N LYS A 58 12.29 -10.06 1.11
CA LYS A 58 12.90 -9.76 2.42
C LYS A 58 13.82 -8.53 2.46
N ILE A 59 13.87 -7.77 1.37
CA ILE A 59 14.75 -6.60 1.21
C ILE A 59 13.81 -5.43 0.92
N SER A 60 13.47 -4.61 1.92
CA SER A 60 12.71 -3.38 1.73
C SER A 60 13.32 -2.26 2.54
N ASP A 61 13.67 -1.17 1.85
CA ASP A 61 14.27 0.01 2.46
C ASP A 61 13.21 1.06 2.76
N LEU A 62 12.12 1.08 1.98
CA LEU A 62 11.03 2.03 2.15
C LEU A 62 9.67 1.36 1.93
N ALA A 63 8.73 1.66 2.81
CA ALA A 63 7.34 1.24 2.73
C ALA A 63 6.44 2.48 2.76
N LEU A 64 5.60 2.64 1.75
CA LEU A 64 4.66 3.75 1.61
C LEU A 64 3.25 3.25 1.88
N SER A 65 2.52 3.94 2.75
CA SER A 65 1.10 3.66 2.99
C SER A 65 0.41 4.87 3.57
N ALA A 66 -0.81 5.16 3.09
CA ALA A 66 -1.68 6.15 3.73
C ALA A 66 -2.17 5.67 5.10
N THR A 67 -2.40 4.37 5.23
CA THR A 67 -2.88 3.72 6.47
C THR A 67 -2.24 2.33 6.58
N PRO A 68 -1.25 2.11 7.44
CA PRO A 68 -0.54 0.82 7.51
C PRO A 68 -1.37 -0.33 8.13
N GLY A 69 -2.48 -0.02 8.82
CA GLY A 69 -3.42 -0.99 9.38
C GLY A 69 -4.58 -0.27 10.08
N THR A 70 -5.71 -0.96 10.27
CA THR A 70 -6.88 -0.43 11.00
C THR A 70 -6.90 -0.84 12.47
N ASP A 71 -6.08 -1.82 12.85
CA ASP A 71 -5.90 -2.28 14.21
C ASP A 71 -4.41 -2.58 14.49
N PHE A 72 -4.08 -2.69 15.79
CA PHE A 72 -2.72 -2.94 16.24
C PHE A 72 -2.14 -4.28 15.76
N PRO A 73 -2.88 -5.41 15.78
CA PRO A 73 -2.37 -6.68 15.26
C PRO A 73 -2.01 -6.64 13.77
N THR A 74 -2.84 -5.99 12.94
CA THR A 74 -2.57 -5.84 11.51
C THR A 74 -1.33 -4.96 11.30
N LEU A 75 -1.19 -3.89 12.07
CA LEU A 75 -0.01 -3.03 12.03
C LEU A 75 1.27 -3.80 12.37
N GLU A 76 1.29 -4.53 13.49
CA GLU A 76 2.44 -5.35 13.89
C GLU A 76 2.82 -6.38 12.81
N ALA A 77 1.82 -7.02 12.19
CA ALA A 77 2.06 -7.98 11.11
C ALA A 77 2.75 -7.32 9.91
N VAL A 78 2.28 -6.15 9.47
CA VAL A 78 2.89 -5.39 8.36
C VAL A 78 4.33 -4.99 8.69
N LEU A 79 4.56 -4.43 9.89
CA LEU A 79 5.90 -4.02 10.32
C LEU A 79 6.87 -5.20 10.39
N GLY A 80 6.43 -6.32 10.94
CA GLY A 80 7.23 -7.55 11.04
C GLY A 80 7.55 -8.15 9.66
N ASN A 81 6.56 -8.23 8.78
CA ASN A 81 6.72 -8.79 7.43
C ASN A 81 7.70 -7.96 6.57
N LEU A 82 7.64 -6.64 6.70
CA LEU A 82 8.49 -5.71 5.96
C LEU A 82 9.77 -5.30 6.70
N ARG A 83 10.00 -5.84 7.90
CA ARG A 83 11.18 -5.54 8.74
C ARG A 83 11.37 -4.04 9.01
N ILE A 84 10.28 -3.33 9.22
CA ILE A 84 10.29 -1.88 9.45
C ILE A 84 10.76 -1.61 10.88
N GLY A 85 11.92 -0.94 11.01
CA GLY A 85 12.47 -0.51 12.30
C GLY A 85 12.11 0.92 12.69
N HIS A 86 11.59 1.71 11.75
CA HIS A 86 11.29 3.13 11.96
C HIS A 86 10.05 3.53 11.15
N ILE A 87 9.17 4.31 11.76
CA ILE A 87 7.93 4.77 11.14
C ILE A 87 7.93 6.30 11.16
N GLU A 88 7.74 6.90 9.99
CA GLU A 88 7.47 8.33 9.88
C GLU A 88 6.00 8.56 9.56
N VAL A 89 5.31 9.28 10.43
CA VAL A 89 3.91 9.66 10.23
C VAL A 89 3.85 11.15 9.93
N ARG A 90 3.06 11.49 8.91
CA ARG A 90 2.68 12.87 8.59
C ARG A 90 1.18 12.95 8.40
N THR A 91 0.62 14.04 8.90
CA THR A 91 -0.80 14.41 8.83
C THR A 91 -0.93 15.80 8.24
N GLU A 92 -2.13 16.19 7.84
CA GLU A 92 -2.42 17.55 7.37
C GLU A 92 -2.14 18.64 8.44
N THR A 93 -2.04 18.24 9.71
CA THR A 93 -1.71 19.12 10.84
C THR A 93 -0.23 19.15 11.19
N SER A 94 0.61 18.35 10.51
CA SER A 94 2.05 18.30 10.77
C SER A 94 2.74 19.61 10.37
N GLN A 95 3.66 20.10 11.21
CA GLN A 95 4.26 21.43 11.05
C GLN A 95 4.98 21.62 9.72
N ASP A 96 5.62 20.57 9.20
CA ASP A 96 6.31 20.54 7.92
C ASP A 96 5.35 20.41 6.71
N ILE A 97 4.09 20.06 6.94
CA ILE A 97 3.05 19.92 5.92
C ILE A 97 2.13 21.15 5.84
N LEU A 98 1.85 21.79 6.98
CA LEU A 98 0.96 22.96 7.08
C LEU A 98 1.17 24.04 6.00
N PRO A 99 2.41 24.43 5.62
CA PRO A 99 2.64 25.46 4.60
C PRO A 99 2.15 25.07 3.19
N TYR A 100 1.93 23.78 2.94
CA TYR A 100 1.56 23.24 1.63
C TYR A 100 0.07 22.81 1.55
N ILE A 101 -0.66 22.86 2.67
CA ILE A 101 -2.08 22.54 2.72
C ILE A 101 -2.91 23.73 2.24
N HIS A 102 -3.77 23.48 1.28
CA HIS A 102 -4.70 24.48 0.76
C HIS A 102 -6.02 24.39 1.51
N GLY A 103 -6.57 25.53 1.93
CA GLY A 103 -7.85 25.58 2.62
C GLY A 103 -8.98 25.02 1.76
N ARG A 104 -9.80 24.14 2.34
CA ARG A 104 -11.00 23.58 1.72
C ARG A 104 -12.22 23.98 2.55
N SER A 105 -13.20 24.61 1.92
CA SER A 105 -14.54 24.79 2.52
C SER A 105 -15.41 23.59 2.16
N VAL A 106 -16.06 22.99 3.15
CA VAL A 106 -16.97 21.85 2.96
C VAL A 106 -18.37 22.29 3.38
N ASP A 107 -19.28 22.44 2.42
CA ASP A 107 -20.69 22.67 2.69
C ASP A 107 -21.43 21.32 2.71
N LYS A 108 -21.83 20.89 3.91
CA LYS A 108 -22.50 19.60 4.12
C LYS A 108 -24.01 19.78 4.10
N ILE A 109 -24.61 19.48 2.95
CA ILE A 109 -26.08 19.49 2.80
C ILE A 109 -26.64 18.13 3.24
N VAL A 110 -27.27 18.10 4.41
CA VAL A 110 -27.96 16.89 4.91
C VAL A 110 -29.39 16.87 4.40
N VAL A 111 -29.68 15.95 3.48
CA VAL A 111 -31.04 15.76 2.94
C VAL A 111 -31.78 14.72 3.78
N LYS A 112 -33.01 15.05 4.20
CA LYS A 112 -33.88 14.11 4.91
C LYS A 112 -34.35 13.01 3.96
N LEU A 113 -34.40 11.77 4.44
CA LEU A 113 -34.94 10.67 3.66
C LEU A 113 -36.44 10.91 3.40
N GLY A 114 -36.89 10.56 2.19
CA GLY A 114 -38.31 10.53 1.87
C GLY A 114 -39.04 9.41 2.60
N LYS A 115 -40.36 9.53 2.74
CA LYS A 115 -41.20 8.56 3.47
C LYS A 115 -41.01 7.11 3.01
N GLU A 116 -40.90 6.90 1.70
CA GLU A 116 -40.72 5.58 1.08
C GLU A 116 -39.39 4.94 1.50
N VAL A 117 -38.29 5.71 1.44
CA VAL A 117 -36.95 5.24 1.81
C VAL A 117 -36.87 4.99 3.32
N GLU A 118 -37.53 5.82 4.14
CA GLU A 118 -37.64 5.61 5.58
C GLU A 118 -38.43 4.34 5.92
N GLU A 119 -39.42 3.97 5.12
CA GLU A 119 -40.16 2.72 5.28
C GLU A 119 -39.32 1.49 4.92
N VAL A 120 -38.60 1.54 3.79
CA VAL A 120 -37.65 0.47 3.41
C VAL A 120 -36.58 0.29 4.48
N LYS A 121 -35.98 1.38 4.96
CA LYS A 121 -34.98 1.37 6.04
C LYS A 121 -35.53 0.74 7.31
N ARG A 122 -36.76 1.10 7.72
CA ARG A 122 -37.42 0.51 8.89
C ARG A 122 -37.68 -0.99 8.74
N ARG A 123 -38.00 -1.47 7.53
CA ARG A 123 -38.16 -2.91 7.27
C ARG A 123 -36.82 -3.64 7.31
N PHE A 124 -35.75 -3.03 6.77
CA PHE A 124 -34.41 -3.62 6.73
C PHE A 124 -33.76 -3.77 8.11
N ILE A 125 -34.01 -2.84 9.05
CA ILE A 125 -33.46 -2.89 10.42
C ILE A 125 -34.17 -3.92 11.32
N LYS A 126 -35.35 -4.41 10.93
CA LYS A 126 -36.14 -5.39 11.72
C LYS A 126 -35.77 -6.86 11.44
N VAL A 127 -34.81 -7.11 10.55
CA VAL A 127 -34.25 -8.43 10.24
C VAL A 127 -32.94 -8.59 11.01
#